data_AF-A0A9E5NKX2-F1
#
_entry.id   AF-A0A9E5NKX2-F1
#
_cell.length_a   1.000
_cell.length_b   1.000
_cell.length_c   1.000
_cell.angle_alpha   90.00
_cell.angle_beta   90.00
_cell.angle_gamma   90.00
#
_symmetry.space_group_name_H-M   'P 1'
#
loop_
_entity.id
_entity.type
_entity.pdbx_description
1 polymer ?
#
loop_
_entity_poly.entity_id
_entity_poly.type
_entity_poly.pdbx_seq_one_letter_code
_entity_poly.pdbx_strand_id
1 'polypeptide(L)'
;DQLVNFAATNHYRWGGPVPIVVRAPSGGGLSAGPFHSQNPEAWFVHTPGFKVLAPATPYDAKGLIKAAVRDDNPVIYFENK
;
A
#
# COMPACT_ATOMS: atom_id res chain seq x y z
N ASP A 1 5.66 -10.94 -6.67
CA ASP A 1 5.16 -11.35 -7.99
C ASP A 1 3.75 -10.83 -8.27
N GLN A 2 2.70 -11.35 -7.62
CA GLN A 2 1.30 -10.96 -7.83
C GLN A 2 1.03 -9.44 -7.74
N LEU A 3 1.66 -8.77 -6.77
CA LEU A 3 1.54 -7.32 -6.64
C LEU A 3 2.25 -6.60 -7.80
N VAL A 4 3.57 -6.75 -7.89
CA VAL A 4 4.41 -5.96 -8.82
C VAL A 4 4.19 -6.34 -10.29
N ASN A 5 4.16 -7.64 -10.60
CA ASN A 5 4.14 -8.11 -11.98
C ASN A 5 2.72 -8.23 -12.56
N PHE A 6 1.70 -8.39 -11.72
CA PHE A 6 0.31 -8.48 -12.16
C PHE A 6 -0.48 -7.23 -11.79
N ALA A 7 -0.78 -7.01 -10.51
CA ALA A 7 -1.69 -5.94 -10.08
C ALA A 7 -1.23 -4.55 -10.55
N ALA A 8 0.03 -4.19 -10.34
CA ALA A 8 0.56 -2.86 -10.68
C ALA A 8 0.52 -2.57 -12.19
N THR A 9 0.71 -3.59 -13.02
CA THR A 9 0.84 -3.42 -14.48
C THR A 9 -0.46 -3.69 -15.24
N ASN A 10 -1.50 -4.20 -14.57
CA ASN A 10 -2.72 -4.68 -15.21
C ASN A 10 -3.43 -3.58 -16.01
N HIS A 11 -3.57 -2.40 -15.42
CA HIS A 11 -4.19 -1.25 -16.09
C HIS A 11 -3.39 -0.82 -17.32
N TYR A 12 -2.06 -0.80 -17.23
CA TYR A 12 -1.20 -0.47 -18.37
C TYR A 12 -1.26 -1.52 -19.49
N ARG A 13 -1.29 -2.81 -19.14
CA ARG A 13 -1.26 -3.92 -20.10
C ARG A 13 -2.59 -4.18 -20.79
N TRP A 14 -3.68 -4.12 -20.05
CA TRP A 14 -4.99 -4.59 -20.51
C TRP A 14 -6.12 -3.56 -20.34
N GLY A 15 -5.84 -2.37 -19.80
CA GLY A 15 -6.87 -1.36 -19.51
C GLY A 15 -7.85 -1.76 -18.41
N GLY A 16 -7.60 -2.89 -17.72
CA GLY A 16 -8.50 -3.42 -16.70
C GLY A 16 -8.21 -2.83 -15.30
N PRO A 17 -9.24 -2.50 -14.51
CA PRO A 17 -9.07 -2.05 -13.13
C PRO A 17 -8.61 -3.22 -12.23
N VAL A 18 -7.91 -2.89 -11.14
CA VAL A 18 -7.55 -3.84 -10.07
C VAL A 18 -7.85 -3.18 -8.73
N PRO A 19 -9.14 -3.16 -8.32
CA PRO A 19 -9.60 -2.43 -7.13
C PRO A 19 -9.29 -3.23 -5.85
N ILE A 20 -8.02 -3.23 -5.45
CA ILE A 20 -7.56 -3.87 -4.22
C ILE A 20 -6.84 -2.87 -3.32
N VAL A 21 -6.99 -3.06 -2.00
CA VAL A 21 -6.23 -2.33 -0.99
C VAL A 21 -5.44 -3.34 -0.16
N VAL A 22 -4.12 -3.29 -0.26
CA VAL A 22 -3.22 -4.13 0.54
C VAL A 22 -2.80 -3.35 1.78
N ARG A 23 -3.31 -3.76 2.93
CA ARG A 23 -2.97 -3.15 4.22
C ARG A 23 -1.86 -3.93 4.90
N ALA A 24 -0.85 -3.22 5.40
CA ALA A 24 0.27 -3.83 6.10
C ALA A 24 0.74 -2.97 7.28
N PRO A 25 0.82 -3.53 8.50
CA PRO A 25 1.48 -2.87 9.61
C PRO A 25 2.98 -2.68 9.33
N SER A 26 3.47 -1.44 9.41
CA SER A 26 4.88 -1.05 9.22
C SER A 26 5.42 -0.32 10.44
N GLY A 27 6.63 0.22 10.37
CA GLY A 27 7.19 1.05 11.43
C GLY A 27 7.86 0.27 12.56
N GLY A 28 8.81 0.94 13.22
CA GLY A 28 9.56 0.43 14.36
C GLY A 28 9.29 1.22 15.64
N GLY A 29 10.14 1.06 16.65
CA GLY A 29 10.00 1.76 17.94
C GLY A 29 9.36 0.93 19.06
N LEU A 30 8.95 -0.30 18.77
CA LEU A 30 8.32 -1.22 19.72
C LEU A 30 9.20 -2.44 20.09
N SER A 31 10.51 -2.37 19.84
CA SER A 31 11.46 -3.48 20.10
C SER A 31 11.04 -4.84 19.50
N ALA A 32 10.34 -4.80 18.36
CA ALA A 32 9.70 -5.99 17.76
C ALA A 32 10.65 -6.88 16.94
N GLY A 33 11.92 -6.48 16.80
CA GLY A 33 12.93 -7.25 16.07
C GLY A 33 12.83 -7.16 14.54
N PRO A 34 13.74 -7.83 13.82
CA PRO A 34 14.09 -7.52 12.43
C PRO A 34 12.97 -7.74 11.40
N PHE A 35 11.98 -8.56 11.70
CA PHE A 35 10.87 -8.89 10.79
C PHE A 35 9.54 -8.24 11.17
N HIS A 36 9.47 -7.54 12.30
CA HIS A 36 8.25 -6.90 12.79
C HIS A 36 8.39 -5.38 12.90
N SER A 37 9.46 -4.78 12.36
CA SER A 37 9.70 -3.33 12.42
C SER A 37 10.18 -2.71 11.11
N GLN A 38 9.85 -3.34 9.98
CA GLN A 38 10.33 -2.90 8.66
C GLN A 38 9.47 -1.77 8.07
N ASN A 39 10.11 -0.96 7.23
CA ASN A 39 9.49 0.08 6.42
C ASN A 39 9.74 -0.25 4.93
N PRO A 40 8.91 -1.09 4.30
CA PRO A 40 9.15 -1.60 2.96
C PRO A 40 8.57 -0.71 1.84
N GLU A 41 8.08 0.50 2.16
CA GLU A 41 7.38 1.37 1.21
C GLU A 41 8.21 1.72 -0.02
N ALA A 42 9.54 1.83 0.12
CA ALA A 42 10.45 2.13 -0.98
C ALA A 42 10.32 1.12 -2.15
N TRP A 43 10.09 -0.17 -1.86
CA TRP A 43 9.89 -1.19 -2.89
C TRP A 43 8.67 -0.91 -3.78
N PHE A 44 7.59 -0.43 -3.16
CA PHE A 44 6.32 -0.17 -3.83
C PHE A 44 6.29 1.19 -4.51
N VAL A 45 6.93 2.21 -3.92
CA VAL A 45 7.07 3.53 -4.53
C VAL A 45 7.87 3.46 -5.85
N HIS A 46 8.86 2.58 -5.93
CA HIS A 46 9.63 2.36 -7.17
C HIS A 46 8.92 1.45 -8.18
N THR A 47 7.72 0.95 -7.88
CA THR A 47 6.93 0.12 -8.78
C THR A 47 5.79 0.97 -9.39
N PRO A 48 5.83 1.31 -10.69
CA PRO A 48 4.76 2.06 -11.35
C PRO A 48 3.41 1.32 -11.28
N GLY A 49 2.33 2.08 -11.16
CA GLY A 49 0.96 1.57 -11.15
C GLY A 49 0.36 1.37 -9.75
N PHE A 50 1.17 1.50 -8.69
CA PHE A 50 0.65 1.60 -7.32
C PHE A 50 0.41 3.04 -6.89
N LYS A 51 -0.61 3.21 -6.06
CA LYS A 51 -0.70 4.33 -5.10
C LYS A 51 -0.23 3.81 -3.74
N VAL A 52 0.71 4.50 -3.09
CA VAL A 52 1.26 4.08 -1.79
C VAL A 52 0.93 5.13 -0.74
N LEU A 53 0.31 4.70 0.36
CA LEU A 53 -0.20 5.56 1.43
C LEU A 53 0.38 5.14 2.79
N ALA A 54 0.68 6.13 3.64
CA ALA A 54 1.12 5.94 5.01
C ALA A 54 0.51 7.04 5.92
N PRO A 55 -0.72 6.85 6.45
CA PRO A 55 -1.33 7.82 7.37
C PRO A 55 -0.54 7.96 8.68
N ALA A 56 -0.58 9.15 9.28
CA ALA A 56 0.06 9.44 10.56
C ALA A 56 -0.93 9.77 11.69
N THR A 57 -2.21 10.03 11.36
CA THR A 57 -3.23 10.39 12.35
C THR A 57 -4.49 9.53 12.19
N PRO A 58 -5.32 9.36 13.25
CA PRO A 58 -6.59 8.64 13.13
C PRO A 58 -7.56 9.27 12.11
N TYR A 59 -7.52 10.60 11.97
CA TYR A 59 -8.34 11.32 11.00
C TYR A 59 -7.94 10.95 9.57
N ASP A 60 -6.64 11.03 9.27
CA ASP A 60 -6.10 10.67 7.95
C ASP A 60 -6.30 9.19 7.68
N ALA A 61 -6.09 8.32 8.69
CA ALA A 61 -6.28 6.89 8.54
C ALA A 61 -7.70 6.57 8.05
N LYS A 62 -8.71 7.11 8.74
CA LYS A 62 -10.13 6.97 8.36
C LYS A 62 -10.42 7.54 6.96
N GLY A 63 -9.90 8.72 6.64
CA GLY A 63 -10.15 9.37 5.36
C GLY A 63 -9.52 8.61 4.20
N LEU A 64 -8.23 8.32 4.32
CA LEU A 64 -7.42 7.69 3.28
C LEU A 64 -7.83 6.24 3.03
N ILE A 65 -8.22 5.47 4.05
CA ILE A 65 -8.67 4.09 3.80
C ILE A 65 -9.99 4.07 3.03
N LYS A 66 -10.90 5.01 3.32
CA LYS A 66 -12.15 5.15 2.57
C LYS A 66 -11.91 5.59 1.13
N ALA A 67 -10.92 6.45 0.91
CA ALA A 67 -10.52 6.86 -0.44
C ALA A 67 -9.91 5.67 -1.21
N ALA A 68 -8.98 4.93 -0.57
CA ALA A 68 -8.30 3.79 -1.17
C ALA A 68 -9.26 2.68 -1.62
N VAL A 69 -10.25 2.33 -0.78
CA VAL A 69 -11.25 1.29 -1.12
C VAL A 69 -12.16 1.68 -2.30
N ARG A 70 -12.25 2.97 -2.62
CA ARG A 70 -13.06 3.49 -3.73
C ARG A 70 -12.23 3.73 -5.00
N ASP A 71 -10.93 3.44 -4.96
CA ASP A 71 -10.04 3.60 -6.09
C ASP A 71 -10.06 2.34 -6.97
N ASP A 72 -10.13 2.52 -8.29
CA ASP A 72 -10.10 1.42 -9.24
C ASP A 72 -8.67 0.85 -9.48
N ASN A 73 -7.65 1.50 -8.92
CA ASN A 73 -6.25 1.09 -9.02
C ASN A 73 -5.79 0.40 -7.73
N PRO A 74 -4.75 -0.45 -7.79
CA PRO A 74 -4.24 -1.10 -6.59
C PRO A 74 -3.55 -0.08 -5.66
N VAL A 75 -3.93 -0.12 -4.38
CA VAL A 75 -3.39 0.76 -3.34
C VAL A 75 -2.64 -0.07 -2.29
N ILE A 76 -1.42 0.35 -1.95
CA ILE A 76 -0.67 -0.15 -0.80
C ILE A 76 -0.84 0.82 0.36
N TYR A 77 -1.24 0.31 1.52
CA TYR A 77 -1.62 1.10 2.68
C TYR A 77 -0.83 0.65 3.92
N PHE A 78 0.18 1.43 4.29
CA PHE A 78 1.07 1.12 5.41
C PHE A 78 0.60 1.80 6.70
N GLU A 79 0.41 1.00 7.77
CA GLU A 79 -0.07 1.47 9.07
C GLU A 79 1.07 1.37 10.10
N ASN A 80 1.56 2.52 10.58
CA ASN A 80 2.59 2.51 11.63
C ASN A 80 2.01 2.01 12.96
N LYS A 81 2.74 1.12 13.64
CA LYS A 81 2.35 0.43 14.88
C LYS A 81 2.68 1.26 16.12
#